data_AF-A0AAU8P4W8-F1
#
_entry.id   AF-A0AAU8P4W8-F1
#
_cell.length_a   1.000
_cell.length_b   1.000
_cell.length_c   1.000
_cell.angle_alpha   90.00
_cell.angle_beta   90.00
_cell.angle_gamma   90.00
#
_symmetry.space_group_name_H-M   'P 1'
#
loop_
_entity.id
_entity.type
_entity.pdbx_description
1 polymer ?
#
loop_
_entity_poly.entity_id
_entity_poly.type
_entity_poly.pdbx_seq_one_letter_code
_entity_poly.pdbx_strand_id
1 'polypeptide(L)'
;MLLGAYALGGKARARTKNIPYESGIDSVGSARLRLSAKFYLVAMFFVIFDVEALYLYAWSVSVRENGWLGFAEATLFILILLAGLFYLVRIGALDWTPARSKRRITHESPIVMTDKRPQ
;
A
#
# COMPACT_ATOMS: atom_id res chain seq x y z
N MET A 1 4.80 30.44 -4.25
CA MET A 1 4.36 29.94 -5.58
C MET A 1 2.88 29.55 -5.61
N LEU A 2 2.37 28.68 -4.73
CA LEU A 2 0.94 28.28 -4.72
C LEU A 2 -0.04 29.47 -4.53
N LEU A 3 0.29 30.43 -3.67
CA LEU A 3 -0.52 31.64 -3.48
C LEU A 3 -0.62 32.51 -4.74
N GLY A 4 0.49 32.69 -5.46
CA GLY A 4 0.50 33.42 -6.74
C GLY A 4 -0.32 32.70 -7.81
N ALA A 5 -0.19 31.37 -7.90
CA ALA A 5 -0.96 30.55 -8.83
C ALA A 5 -2.48 30.59 -8.53
N TYR A 6 -2.87 30.62 -7.26
CA TYR A 6 -4.28 30.77 -6.87
C TYR A 6 -4.84 32.16 -7.17
N ALA A 7 -4.03 33.21 -7.00
CA ALA A 7 -4.44 34.60 -7.21
C ALA A 7 -4.53 34.99 -8.70
N LEU A 8 -3.55 34.56 -9.50
CA LEU A 8 -3.46 34.87 -10.94
C LEU A 8 -4.16 33.82 -11.83
N GLY A 9 -4.47 32.64 -11.27
CA GLY A 9 -5.10 31.54 -12.01
C GLY A 9 -6.57 31.81 -12.33
N GLY A 10 -6.94 31.60 -13.60
CA GLY A 10 -8.32 31.76 -14.07
C GLY A 10 -9.31 30.83 -13.37
N LYS A 11 -10.36 31.40 -12.77
CA LYS A 11 -11.40 30.64 -12.07
C LYS A 11 -12.51 30.20 -13.02
N ALA A 12 -12.34 29.03 -13.65
CA ALA A 12 -13.43 28.38 -14.37
C ALA A 12 -14.37 27.64 -13.39
N ARG A 13 -15.68 27.92 -13.45
CA ARG A 13 -16.70 27.34 -12.56
C ARG A 13 -17.69 26.52 -13.41
N ALA A 14 -17.39 25.24 -13.58
CA ALA A 14 -18.25 24.28 -14.27
C ALA A 14 -18.58 23.12 -13.31
N ARG A 15 -19.81 22.60 -13.34
CA ARG A 15 -20.22 21.47 -12.48
C ARG A 15 -19.34 20.24 -12.67
N THR A 16 -18.97 19.95 -13.92
CA THR A 16 -18.09 18.84 -14.33
C THR A 16 -16.66 18.95 -13.80
N LYS A 17 -16.22 20.11 -13.31
CA LYS A 17 -14.88 20.26 -12.72
C LYS A 17 -14.77 19.62 -11.32
N ASN A 18 -15.89 19.42 -10.64
CA ASN A 18 -15.93 18.91 -9.26
C ASN A 18 -16.39 17.44 -9.17
N ILE A 19 -16.48 16.74 -10.29
CA ILE A 19 -16.80 15.30 -10.30
C ILE A 19 -15.50 14.48 -10.42
N PRO A 20 -15.42 13.30 -9.77
CA PRO A 20 -14.30 12.38 -9.96
C PRO A 20 -14.13 11.99 -11.42
N TYR A 21 -12.89 11.87 -11.88
CA TYR A 21 -12.60 11.39 -13.22
C TYR A 21 -12.73 9.86 -13.27
N GLU A 22 -13.59 9.36 -14.15
CA GLU A 22 -13.85 7.93 -14.31
C GLU A 22 -13.79 7.53 -15.81
N SER A 23 -12.84 8.08 -16.58
CA SER A 23 -12.64 7.77 -18.01
C SER A 23 -13.91 7.87 -18.90
N GLY A 24 -14.83 8.79 -18.56
CA GLY A 24 -16.03 9.08 -19.35
C GLY A 24 -17.30 8.35 -18.91
N ILE A 25 -17.24 7.55 -17.84
CA ILE A 25 -18.44 7.01 -17.18
C ILE A 25 -18.79 7.81 -15.92
N ASP A 26 -20.05 7.73 -15.48
CA ASP A 26 -20.42 8.28 -14.18
C ASP A 26 -19.80 7.42 -13.07
N SER A 27 -19.26 8.07 -12.04
CA SER A 27 -18.68 7.37 -10.89
C SER A 27 -19.81 6.68 -10.12
N VAL A 28 -19.87 5.35 -10.23
CA VAL A 28 -20.93 4.50 -9.65
C VAL A 28 -20.37 3.59 -8.57
N GLY A 29 -21.10 3.47 -7.46
CA GLY A 29 -20.78 2.55 -6.37
C GLY A 29 -20.23 3.21 -5.11
N SER A 30 -19.77 2.38 -4.17
CA SER A 30 -19.23 2.81 -2.89
C SER A 30 -17.71 3.00 -2.99
N ALA A 31 -17.18 4.13 -2.51
CA ALA A 31 -15.75 4.40 -2.41
C ALA A 31 -15.01 3.53 -1.37
N ARG A 32 -15.65 2.49 -0.82
CA ARG A 32 -15.06 1.58 0.17
C ARG A 32 -14.30 0.46 -0.53
N LEU A 33 -13.04 0.73 -0.84
CA LEU A 33 -12.11 -0.30 -1.32
C LEU A 33 -11.67 -1.20 -0.16
N ARG A 34 -11.67 -2.51 -0.37
CA ARG A 34 -11.04 -3.46 0.57
C ARG A 34 -9.54 -3.43 0.36
N LEU A 35 -8.85 -2.59 1.13
CA LEU A 35 -7.40 -2.59 1.17
C LEU A 35 -6.91 -3.88 1.82
N SER A 36 -5.86 -4.47 1.24
CA SER A 36 -5.25 -5.69 1.79
C SER A 36 -4.63 -5.40 3.15
N ALA A 37 -4.74 -6.35 4.10
CA ALA A 37 -4.07 -6.28 5.40
C ALA A 37 -2.53 -6.15 5.28
N LYS A 38 -1.94 -6.48 4.12
CA LYS A 38 -0.51 -6.30 3.83
C LYS A 38 -0.06 -4.85 4.01
N PHE A 39 -0.89 -3.86 3.63
CA PHE A 39 -0.55 -2.44 3.80
C PHE A 39 -0.43 -2.05 5.28
N TYR A 40 -1.28 -2.63 6.13
CA TYR A 40 -1.24 -2.38 7.57
C TYR A 40 0.02 -2.98 8.21
N LEU A 41 0.39 -4.21 7.84
CA LEU A 41 1.59 -4.86 8.37
C LEU A 41 2.87 -4.08 8.03
N VAL A 42 2.99 -3.60 6.79
CA VAL A 42 4.12 -2.76 6.38
C VAL A 42 4.13 -1.42 7.11
N ALA A 43 2.98 -0.76 7.26
CA ALA A 43 2.87 0.52 7.97
C ALA A 43 3.22 0.38 9.46
N MET A 44 2.72 -0.66 10.13
CA MET A 44 3.02 -0.93 11.54
C MET A 44 4.51 -1.24 11.75
N PHE A 45 5.10 -2.06 10.87
CA PHE A 45 6.53 -2.35 10.92
C PHE A 45 7.38 -1.10 10.67
N PHE A 46 6.98 -0.23 9.75
CA PHE A 46 7.66 1.04 9.50
C PHE A 46 7.68 1.93 10.74
N VAL A 47 6.55 2.07 11.45
CA VAL A 47 6.48 2.88 12.68
C VAL A 47 7.38 2.32 13.77
N ILE A 48 7.40 0.99 13.97
CA ILE A 48 8.29 0.35 14.93
C ILE A 48 9.74 0.61 14.54
N PHE A 49 10.12 0.32 13.29
CA PHE A 49 11.50 0.52 12.82
C PHE A 49 11.96 1.98 12.93
N ASP A 50 11.08 2.95 12.67
CA ASP A 50 11.38 4.39 12.80
C ASP A 50 11.68 4.80 14.24
N VAL A 51 10.89 4.31 15.20
CA VAL A 51 11.15 4.51 16.63
C VAL A 51 12.47 3.85 17.05
N GLU A 52 12.76 2.66 16.54
CA GLU A 52 14.01 1.96 16.86
C GLU A 52 15.22 2.68 16.26
N ALA A 53 15.09 3.28 15.07
CA ALA A 53 16.12 4.13 14.48
C ALA A 53 16.39 5.40 15.31
N LEU A 54 15.35 5.99 15.93
CA LEU A 54 15.51 7.09 16.87
C LEU A 54 16.35 6.68 18.09
N TYR A 55 16.13 5.48 18.65
CA TYR A 55 16.95 4.97 19.75
C TYR A 55 18.42 4.79 19.34
N LEU A 56 18.67 4.23 18.16
CA LEU A 56 20.02 4.11 17.62
C LEU A 56 20.68 5.48 17.39
N TYR A 57 19.91 6.48 16.97
CA TYR A 57 20.41 7.84 16.83
C TYR A 57 20.79 8.44 18.19
N ALA A 58 19.95 8.31 19.20
CA ALA A 58 20.24 8.80 20.55
C ALA A 58 21.51 8.16 21.14
N TRP A 59 21.67 6.84 20.95
CA TRP A 59 22.91 6.14 21.29
C TRP A 59 24.10 6.62 20.45
N SER A 60 23.90 6.83 19.14
CA SER A 60 24.95 7.28 18.21
C SER A 60 25.56 8.62 18.60
N VAL A 61 24.82 9.49 19.29
CA VAL A 61 25.32 10.80 19.76
C VAL A 61 26.32 10.64 20.91
N SER A 62 26.20 9.60 21.75
CA SER A 62 27.01 9.40 22.96
C SER A 62 27.82 8.10 22.95
N VAL A 63 28.23 7.61 21.77
CA VAL A 63 28.94 6.33 21.63
C VAL A 63 30.22 6.26 22.47
N ARG A 64 30.93 7.39 22.62
CA ARG A 64 32.20 7.43 23.34
C ARG A 64 32.02 7.29 24.85
N GLU A 65 30.95 7.86 25.41
CA GLU A 65 30.67 7.77 26.84
C GLU A 65 30.11 6.39 27.24
N ASN A 66 29.35 5.74 26.36
CA ASN A 66 28.73 4.44 26.64
C ASN A 66 29.69 3.24 26.54
N GLY A 67 30.83 3.39 25.85
CA GLY A 67 31.88 2.37 25.76
C GLY A 67 31.40 1.03 25.18
N TRP A 68 32.05 -0.06 25.59
CA TRP A 68 31.78 -1.42 25.08
C TRP A 68 30.40 -1.97 25.46
N LEU A 69 29.85 -1.57 26.61
CA LEU A 69 28.53 -2.01 27.04
C LEU A 69 27.44 -1.44 26.12
N GLY A 70 27.47 -0.13 25.85
CA GLY A 70 26.52 0.48 24.91
C GLY A 70 26.68 -0.06 23.48
N PHE A 71 27.90 -0.40 23.06
CA PHE A 71 28.12 -1.06 21.78
C PHE A 71 27.45 -2.44 21.71
N ALA A 72 27.55 -3.24 22.76
CA ALA A 72 26.89 -4.54 22.83
C ALA A 72 25.36 -4.41 22.82
N GLU A 73 24.82 -3.44 23.55
CA GLU A 73 23.38 -3.13 23.56
C GLU A 73 22.88 -2.70 22.16
N ALA A 74 23.58 -1.77 21.50
CA ALA A 74 23.21 -1.33 20.15
C ALA A 74 23.30 -2.47 19.13
N THR A 75 24.31 -3.34 19.25
CA THR A 75 24.44 -4.52 18.38
C THR A 75 23.29 -5.49 18.58
N LEU A 76 22.94 -5.82 19.83
CA LEU A 76 21.81 -6.69 20.15
C LEU A 76 20.50 -6.12 19.61
N PHE A 77 20.31 -4.81 19.77
CA PHE A 77 19.13 -4.11 19.28
C PHE A 77 18.99 -4.18 17.75
N ILE A 78 20.09 -3.97 17.02
CA ILE A 78 20.12 -4.15 15.55
C ILE A 78 19.80 -5.59 15.16
N LEU A 79 20.31 -6.59 15.90
CA LEU A 79 20.02 -8.00 15.61
C LEU A 79 18.52 -8.33 15.77
N ILE A 80 17.86 -7.75 16.77
CA ILE A 80 16.41 -7.90 16.97
C ILE A 80 15.64 -7.28 15.78
N LEU A 81 16.04 -6.09 15.32
CA LEU A 81 15.46 -5.47 14.12
C LEU A 81 15.60 -6.36 12.88
N LEU A 82 16.80 -6.92 12.67
CA LEU A 82 17.06 -7.83 11.55
C LEU A 82 16.22 -9.11 11.64
N ALA A 83 16.04 -9.67 12.83
CA ALA A 83 15.19 -10.82 13.05
C ALA A 83 13.71 -10.52 12.73
N GLY A 84 13.21 -9.34 13.15
CA GLY A 84 11.87 -8.87 12.81
C GLY A 84 11.67 -8.67 11.31
N LEU A 85 12.65 -8.05 10.63
CA LEU A 85 12.64 -7.89 9.17
C LEU A 85 12.64 -9.23 8.46
N PHE A 86 13.50 -10.16 8.89
CA PHE A 86 13.57 -11.50 8.33
C PHE A 86 12.23 -12.23 8.48
N TYR A 87 11.61 -12.17 9.65
CA TYR A 87 10.28 -12.72 9.88
C TYR A 87 9.25 -12.14 8.91
N LEU A 88 9.25 -10.82 8.72
CA LEU A 88 8.31 -10.11 7.83
C LEU A 88 8.47 -10.56 6.36
N VAL A 89 9.71 -10.76 5.91
CA VAL A 89 10.00 -11.31 4.58
C VAL A 89 9.50 -12.76 4.48
N ARG A 90 9.71 -13.59 5.51
CA ARG A 90 9.28 -14.99 5.51
C ARG A 90 7.76 -15.16 5.47
N ILE A 91 6.99 -14.25 6.05
CA ILE A 91 5.51 -14.29 5.98
C ILE A 91 4.95 -13.75 4.65
N GLY A 92 5.80 -13.29 3.73
CA GLY A 92 5.35 -12.76 2.43
C GLY A 92 4.54 -11.46 2.55
N ALA A 93 4.70 -10.72 3.65
CA ALA A 93 4.06 -9.41 3.80
C ALA A 93 4.61 -8.38 2.79
N LEU A 94 5.82 -8.65 2.27
CA LEU A 94 6.48 -7.91 1.20
C LEU A 94 6.15 -8.44 -0.22
N ASP A 95 5.29 -9.47 -0.36
CA ASP A 95 4.90 -9.96 -1.68
C ASP A 95 3.63 -9.26 -2.17
N TRP A 96 3.78 -8.33 -3.11
CA TRP A 96 2.66 -7.63 -3.76
C TRP A 96 2.05 -8.38 -4.95
N THR A 97 2.50 -9.60 -5.25
CA THR A 97 1.94 -10.39 -6.34
C THR A 97 0.47 -10.72 -6.04
N PRO A 98 -0.50 -10.27 -6.86
CA PRO A 98 -1.87 -10.70 -6.72
C PRO A 98 -1.93 -12.19 -6.98
N ALA A 99 -2.59 -12.96 -6.11
CA ALA A 99 -2.94 -14.35 -6.41
C ALA A 99 -3.79 -14.32 -7.68
N ARG A 100 -3.20 -14.69 -8.82
CA ARG A 100 -3.88 -14.73 -10.11
C ARG A 100 -4.94 -15.82 -10.00
N SER A 101 -6.15 -15.44 -9.60
CA SER A 101 -7.31 -16.32 -9.59
C SER A 101 -7.50 -16.82 -11.02
N LYS A 102 -7.10 -18.07 -11.28
CA LYS A 102 -7.46 -18.78 -12.51
C LYS A 102 -8.97 -19.01 -12.44
N ARG A 103 -9.75 -17.98 -12.75
CA ARG A 103 -11.17 -18.16 -13.11
C ARG A 103 -11.14 -18.96 -14.41
N ARG A 104 -11.32 -20.28 -14.28
CA ARG A 104 -11.64 -21.16 -15.39
C ARG A 104 -12.98 -20.65 -15.93
N ILE A 105 -12.92 -19.91 -17.04
CA ILE A 105 -14.10 -19.57 -17.82
C ILE A 105 -14.55 -20.90 -18.42
N THR A 106 -15.46 -21.58 -17.74
CA THR A 106 -16.24 -22.65 -18.36
C THR A 106 -17.18 -21.94 -19.32
N HIS A 107 -16.77 -21.86 -20.58
CA HIS A 107 -17.60 -21.39 -21.68
C HIS A 107 -18.63 -22.49 -21.97
N GLU A 108 -19.65 -22.62 -21.11
CA GLU A 108 -20.81 -23.42 -21.44
C GLU A 108 -21.82 -22.51 -22.13
N SER A 109 -21.78 -22.51 -23.45
CA SER A 109 -22.86 -22.00 -24.28
C SER A 109 -23.52 -23.20 -24.92
N PRO A 110 -24.68 -23.68 -24.42
CA PRO A 110 -25.62 -24.33 -25.30
C PRO A 110 -26.32 -23.20 -26.05
N ILE A 111 -25.80 -22.87 -27.24
CA ILE A 111 -26.62 -22.24 -28.26
C ILE A 111 -27.73 -23.26 -28.54
N VAL A 112 -28.88 -23.10 -27.87
CA VAL A 112 -30.10 -23.81 -28.20
C VAL A 112 -30.54 -23.23 -29.54
N MET A 113 -30.10 -23.89 -30.61
CA MET A 113 -30.65 -23.76 -31.94
C MET A 113 -32.11 -24.19 -31.89
N THR A 114 -33.01 -23.25 -31.56
CA THR A 114 -34.42 -23.39 -31.91
C THR A 114 -34.52 -23.15 -33.41
N ASP A 115 -34.29 -24.23 -34.18
CA ASP A 115 -34.95 -24.38 -35.47
C ASP A 115 -36.36 -24.89 -35.19
N LYS A 116 -37.34 -24.00 -35.31
CA LYS A 116 -38.72 -24.38 -35.59
C LYS A 116 -39.27 -23.46 -36.66
N ARG A 117 -39.01 -23.82 -37.92
CA ARG A 117 -39.95 -23.53 -39.01
C ARG A 117 -41.17 -24.45 -38.88
N PRO A 118 -42.40 -23.90 -38.86
CA PRO A 118 -43.55 -24.58 -39.42
C PRO A 118 -43.93 -23.96 -40.77
N GLN A 119 -44.37 -24.86 -41.65
CA GLN A 119 -45.05 -24.64 -42.93
C GLN A 119 -46.30 -23.77 -42.75
#